data_AF-A0A0C6FNX8-F1
#
_entry.id   AF-A0A0C6FNX8-F1
#
_cell.length_a   1.000
_cell.length_b   1.000
_cell.length_c   1.000
_cell.angle_alpha   90.00
_cell.angle_beta   90.00
_cell.angle_gamma   90.00
#
_symmetry.space_group_name_H-M   'P 1'
#
loop_
_entity.id
_entity.type
_entity.pdbx_description
1 polymer ?
#
loop_
_entity_poly.entity_id
_entity_poly.type
_entity_poly.pdbx_seq_one_letter_code
_entity_poly.pdbx_strand_id
1 'polypeptide(L)' 'MNNMHKVWLLFDPRRTLVALATFLFVLAILIHFILLSTNRFNWLEGPAVKKAEIAQIHILPT' A
#
# COMPACT_ATOMS: atom_id res chain seq x y z
N MET A 1 -4.81 36.21 -18.86
CA MET A 1 -4.85 36.34 -17.39
C MET A 1 -5.68 35.18 -16.86
N ASN A 2 -5.03 34.22 -16.22
CA ASN A 2 -5.54 32.86 -16.08
C ASN A 2 -6.59 32.77 -14.95
N ASN A 3 -7.82 32.41 -15.32
CA ASN A 3 -8.97 32.34 -14.40
C ASN A 3 -9.14 30.95 -13.75
N MET A 4 -8.05 30.25 -13.43
CA MET A 4 -8.10 28.86 -12.95
C MET A 4 -8.69 28.72 -11.53
N HIS A 5 -8.77 29.81 -10.76
CA HIS A 5 -9.43 29.81 -9.45
C HIS A 5 -10.95 29.56 -9.53
N LYS A 6 -11.56 29.74 -10.72
CA LYS A 6 -13.00 29.52 -10.92
C LYS A 6 -13.43 28.07 -10.74
N VAL A 7 -12.48 27.11 -10.78
CA VAL A 7 -12.78 25.70 -10.48
C VAL A 7 -13.37 25.52 -9.07
N TRP A 8 -12.98 26.39 -8.12
CA TRP A 8 -13.48 26.39 -6.76
C TRP A 8 -14.88 27.00 -6.60
N LEU A 9 -15.42 27.65 -7.64
CA LEU A 9 -16.81 28.13 -7.64
C LEU A 9 -17.79 27.03 -8.04
N LEU A 10 -17.32 26.01 -8.77
CA LEU A 10 -18.14 24.86 -9.19
C LEU A 10 -18.07 23.71 -8.18
N PHE A 11 -16.96 23.60 -7.45
CA PHE A 11 -16.72 22.51 -6.51
C PHE A 11 -16.49 23.06 -5.10
N ASP A 12 -17.32 22.62 -4.14
CA ASP A 12 -17.15 22.97 -2.73
C ASP A 12 -15.77 22.52 -2.22
N PRO A 13 -14.85 23.45 -1.90
CA PRO A 13 -13.43 23.16 -1.69
C PRO A 13 -13.20 22.10 -0.62
N ARG A 14 -13.99 22.14 0.46
CA ARG A 14 -13.92 21.17 1.55
C ARG A 14 -14.23 19.75 1.08
N ARG A 15 -15.30 19.57 0.31
CA ARG A 15 -15.73 18.24 -0.15
C ARG A 15 -14.74 17.68 -1.15
N THR A 16 -14.24 18.50 -2.06
CA THR A 16 -13.28 18.08 -3.09
C THR A 16 -11.95 17.67 -2.48
N LEU A 17 -11.45 18.39 -1.48
CA LEU A 17 -10.22 18.01 -0.76
C LEU A 17 -10.39 16.69 0.00
N VAL A 18 -11.53 16.49 0.68
CA VAL A 18 -11.83 15.24 1.37
C VAL A 18 -11.97 14.07 0.38
N ALA A 19 -12.66 14.29 -0.74
CA ALA A 19 -12.81 13.28 -1.79
C ALA A 19 -11.47 12.89 -2.40
N LEU A 20 -10.62 13.87 -2.71
CA LEU A 20 -9.28 13.63 -3.25
C LEU A 20 -8.39 12.89 -2.24
N ALA A 21 -8.38 13.32 -0.98
CA ALA A 21 -7.62 12.66 0.07
C ALA A 21 -8.08 11.21 0.28
N THR A 22 -9.39 10.98 0.35
CA THR A 22 -9.96 9.63 0.50
C THR A 22 -9.64 8.76 -0.71
N PHE A 23 -9.79 9.29 -1.93
CA PHE A 23 -9.47 8.58 -3.16
C PHE A 23 -7.99 8.17 -3.21
N LEU A 24 -7.07 9.12 -2.96
CA LEU A 24 -5.64 8.85 -2.95
C LEU A 24 -5.25 7.86 -1.85
N PHE A 25 -5.89 7.94 -0.68
CA PHE A 25 -5.63 7.03 0.43
C PHE A 25 -6.07 5.60 0.11
N VAL A 26 -7.29 5.42 -0.42
CA VAL A 26 -7.78 4.11 -0.87
C VAL A 26 -6.89 3.55 -1.98
N LEU A 27 -6.50 4.39 -2.94
CA LEU A 27 -5.60 3.99 -4.03
C LEU A 27 -4.23 3.56 -3.48
N ALA A 28 -3.68 4.29 -2.51
CA ALA A 28 -2.41 3.94 -1.86
C ALA A 28 -2.52 2.57 -1.18
N ILE A 29 -3.56 2.33 -0.36
CA ILE A 29 -3.76 1.05 0.32
C ILE A 29 -3.89 -0.09 -0.70
N LEU A 30 -4.70 0.07 -1.75
CA LEU A 30 -4.86 -0.95 -2.78
C LEU A 30 -3.53 -1.36 -3.41
N ILE A 31 -2.68 -0.40 -3.75
CA ILE A 31 -1.34 -0.67 -4.31
C ILE A 31 -0.49 -1.46 -3.30
N HIS A 32 -0.48 -1.06 -2.02
CA HIS A 32 0.32 -1.75 -0.99
C HIS A 32 -0.15 -3.19 -0.81
N PHE A 33 -1.46 -3.43 -0.74
CA PHE A 33 -2.03 -4.78 -0.62
C PHE A 33 -1.67 -5.65 -1.83
N ILE A 34 -1.66 -5.09 -3.04
CA ILE A 34 -1.22 -5.82 -4.25
C ILE A 34 0.25 -6.22 -4.13
N LEU A 35 1.14 -5.31 -3.72
CA LEU A 35 2.56 -5.64 -3.55
C LEU A 35 2.77 -6.69 -2.46
N LEU A 36 2.11 -6.54 -1.31
CA LEU A 36 2.17 -7.50 -0.20
C LEU A 36 1.59 -8.87 -0.55
N SER A 37 0.61 -8.94 -1.45
CA SER A 37 0.08 -10.23 -1.90
C SER A 37 1.07 -11.02 -2.76
N THR A 38 2.10 -10.38 -3.32
CA THR A 38 3.09 -11.07 -4.17
C THR A 38 4.28 -11.57 -3.35
N ASN A 39 4.70 -12.82 -3.57
CA ASN A 39 5.83 -13.43 -2.86
C ASN A 39 7.13 -12.62 -2.99
N ARG A 40 7.35 -11.96 -4.14
CA ARG A 40 8.58 -11.21 -4.43
C ARG A 40 8.62 -9.80 -3.83
N PHE A 41 7.47 -9.12 -3.72
CA PHE A 41 7.40 -7.74 -3.22
C PHE A 41 6.78 -7.63 -1.83
N ASN A 42 6.41 -8.76 -1.21
CA ASN A 42 5.99 -8.79 0.19
C ASN A 42 7.19 -8.51 1.09
N TRP A 43 7.31 -7.25 1.50
CA TRP A 43 8.38 -6.82 2.40
C TRP A 43 8.17 -7.21 3.86
N LEU A 44 6.97 -7.68 4.24
CA LEU A 44 6.67 -8.11 5.62
C LEU A 44 7.09 -9.55 5.87
N GLU A 45 6.93 -10.44 4.88
CA GLU A 45 7.33 -11.86 5.00
C GLU A 45 8.83 -12.09 4.71
N GLY A 46 9.52 -11.08 4.16
CA GLY A 46 10.89 -11.20 3.65
C GLY A 46 10.97 -12.02 2.36
N PRO A 47 12.12 -12.03 1.65
CA PRO A 47 12.30 -12.94 0.52
C PRO A 47 12.00 -14.35 1.02
N ALA A 48 11.20 -15.12 0.27
CA ALA A 48 10.90 -16.52 0.56
C ALA A 48 12.17 -17.40 0.41
N VAL A 49 13.27 -17.03 1.06
CA VAL A 49 14.36 -17.92 1.38
C VAL A 49 13.79 -18.88 2.41
N LYS A 50 13.18 -19.95 1.91
CA LYS A 50 13.05 -21.23 2.58
C LYS A 50 12.76 -21.11 4.08
N LYS A 51 11.49 -20.85 4.40
CA LYS A 51 10.92 -21.21 5.72
C LYS A 51 11.13 -22.71 6.08
N ALA A 52 11.63 -23.51 5.12
CA ALA A 52 12.07 -24.89 5.28
C ALA A 52 13.40 -25.09 6.04
N GLU A 53 14.24 -24.07 6.27
CA GLU A 53 15.53 -24.27 6.95
C GLU A 53 15.47 -24.04 8.47
N ILE A 54 14.54 -23.21 8.95
CA ILE A 54 14.41 -22.90 10.40
C ILE A 54 13.74 -24.08 11.16
N ALA A 55 13.06 -24.99 10.46
CA ALA A 55 12.49 -26.20 11.07
C ALA A 55 13.51 -27.34 11.27
N GLN A 56 14.74 -27.23 10.74
CA GLN A 56 15.75 -28.32 10.84
C GLN A 56 16.68 -28.22 12.06
N ILE A 57 16.55 -27.21 12.92
CA ILE A 57 17.49 -27.00 14.04
C ILE A 57 17.01 -27.66 15.36
N HIS A 58 15.93 -28.44 15.36
CA HIS A 58 15.41 -29.12 16.58
C HIS A 58 15.34 -30.65 16.47
N ILE A 59 16.36 -31.29 15.88
CA ILE A 59 16.54 -32.74 16.04
C ILE A 59 17.89 -32.94 16.72
N LEU A 60 17.83 -33.21 18.02
CA LEU A 60 18.99 -33.40 18.89
C LEU A 60 19.80 -34.65 18.46
N PRO A 61 21.13 -34.64 18.59
CA PRO A 61 21.92 -35.87 18.54
C PRO A 61 21.80 -36.60 19.89
N THR A 62 21.19 -37.79 19.89
CA THR A 62 21.39 -38.86 20.88
C THR A 62 21.44 -40.18 20.17
#